data_AF-A0A257RS27-F1
#
_entry.id   AF-A0A257RS27-F1
#
_cell.length_a   1.000
_cell.length_b   1.000
_cell.length_c   1.000
_cell.angle_alpha   90.00
_cell.angle_beta   90.00
_cell.angle_gamma   90.00
#
_symmetry.space_group_name_H-M   'P 1'
#
loop_
_entity.id
_entity.type
_entity.pdbx_description
1 polymer ?
#
loop_
_entity_poly.entity_id
_entity_poly.type
_entity_poly.pdbx_seq_one_letter_code
_entity_poly.pdbx_strand_id
1 'polypeptide(L)'
;MVYPTSPGDQLKYWFWRLYTPLHPLVRDVSSHFGIGRVLMWYAVPEGKQTGRQDYLLGTLHPAHSMRDFISFLVGQGFANHFVAWKDTDELVSLRRVVDFRHQYHIRVFRDGEVRCHFEYTPEYRPVRHLVRVGFEARAPEFRTLMRDWVVPSTD
;
A
#
# COMPACT_ATOMS: atom_id res chain seq x y z
N MET A 1 13.25 -1.98 -2.37
CA MET A 1 13.10 -2.59 -3.70
C MET A 1 14.16 -3.66 -3.87
N VAL A 2 13.77 -4.86 -4.31
CA VAL A 2 14.68 -5.97 -4.62
C VAL A 2 15.18 -5.82 -6.07
N TYR A 3 16.46 -6.05 -6.34
CA TYR A 3 17.02 -5.94 -7.68
C TYR A 3 16.55 -7.11 -8.56
N PRO A 4 15.97 -6.87 -9.76
CA PRO A 4 15.43 -7.94 -10.60
C PRO A 4 16.48 -8.59 -11.50
N THR A 5 16.17 -9.81 -11.95
CA THR A 5 17.04 -10.59 -12.84
C THR A 5 16.84 -10.30 -14.32
N SER A 6 15.64 -9.86 -14.73
CA SER A 6 15.34 -9.60 -16.15
C SER A 6 15.85 -8.21 -16.59
N PRO A 7 16.47 -8.06 -17.78
CA PRO A 7 16.99 -6.76 -18.23
C PRO A 7 15.92 -5.64 -18.29
N GLY A 8 14.71 -5.99 -18.73
CA GLY A 8 13.60 -5.03 -18.79
C GLY A 8 13.17 -4.54 -17.40
N ASP A 9 13.16 -5.43 -16.40
CA ASP A 9 12.84 -5.04 -15.02
C ASP A 9 14.01 -4.28 -14.36
N GLN A 10 15.26 -4.53 -14.75
CA GLN A 10 16.43 -3.78 -14.26
C GLN A 10 16.38 -2.31 -14.70
N LEU A 11 15.95 -2.05 -15.94
CA LEU A 11 15.73 -0.67 -16.40
C LEU A 11 14.68 0.03 -15.54
N LYS A 12 13.54 -0.64 -15.27
CA LYS A 12 12.50 -0.12 -14.38
C LYS A 12 13.05 0.13 -12.98
N TYR A 13 13.83 -0.80 -12.42
CA TYR A 13 14.43 -0.66 -11.10
C TYR A 13 15.22 0.64 -10.97
N TRP A 14 16.07 0.95 -11.95
CA TRP A 14 16.87 2.18 -11.95
C TRP A 14 16.01 3.43 -12.10
N PHE A 15 15.02 3.40 -13.00
CA PHE A 15 14.04 4.49 -13.11
C PHE A 15 13.36 4.76 -11.75
N TRP A 16 12.85 3.72 -11.09
CA TRP A 16 12.17 3.87 -9.80
C TRP A 16 13.11 4.31 -8.68
N ARG A 17 14.36 3.84 -8.66
CA ARG A 17 15.37 4.31 -7.70
C ARG A 17 15.58 5.82 -7.75
N LEU A 18 15.55 6.40 -8.94
CA LEU A 18 15.71 7.83 -9.15
C LEU A 18 14.39 8.59 -8.87
N TYR A 19 13.26 8.02 -9.25
CA TYR A 19 11.95 8.68 -9.16
C TYR A 19 11.31 8.61 -7.76
N THR A 20 11.44 7.51 -7.03
CA THR A 20 10.76 7.29 -5.73
C THR A 20 10.99 8.43 -4.72
N PRO A 21 12.20 8.99 -4.53
CA PRO A 21 12.41 10.12 -3.62
C PRO A 21 11.63 11.38 -4.02
N LEU A 22 11.36 11.56 -5.31
CA LEU A 22 10.65 12.71 -5.87
C LEU A 22 9.13 12.50 -5.91
N HIS A 23 8.67 11.25 -5.85
CA HIS A 23 7.27 10.90 -6.04
C HIS A 23 6.31 11.64 -5.09
N PRO A 24 6.57 11.77 -3.77
CA PRO A 24 5.66 12.50 -2.88
C PRO A 24 5.41 13.94 -3.34
N LEU A 25 6.47 14.65 -3.73
CA LEU A 25 6.36 16.01 -4.27
C LEU A 25 5.53 16.04 -5.56
N VAL A 26 5.83 15.14 -6.50
CA VAL A 26 5.11 15.04 -7.78
C VAL A 26 3.62 14.75 -7.56
N ARG A 27 3.32 13.79 -6.68
CA ARG A 27 1.95 13.41 -6.32
C ARG A 27 1.21 14.58 -5.69
N ASP A 28 1.80 15.25 -4.71
CA ASP A 28 1.13 16.30 -3.95
C ASP A 28 0.87 17.54 -4.82
N VAL A 29 1.84 17.92 -5.67
CA VAL A 29 1.66 18.96 -6.69
C VAL A 29 0.56 18.57 -7.68
N SER A 30 0.59 17.35 -8.23
CA SER A 30 -0.45 16.89 -9.15
C SER A 30 -1.85 16.85 -8.52
N SER A 31 -1.94 16.59 -7.22
CA SER A 31 -3.19 16.58 -6.47
C SER A 31 -3.69 17.99 -6.21
N HIS A 32 -2.81 18.92 -5.87
CA HIS A 32 -3.12 20.34 -5.66
C HIS A 32 -3.73 20.98 -6.91
N PHE A 33 -3.15 20.70 -8.09
CA PHE A 33 -3.66 21.21 -9.37
C PHE A 33 -4.79 20.35 -9.97
N GLY A 34 -5.30 19.35 -9.25
CA GLY A 34 -6.41 18.51 -9.71
C GLY A 34 -6.07 17.52 -10.84
N ILE A 35 -4.84 17.48 -11.32
CA ILE A 35 -4.36 16.56 -12.38
C ILE A 35 -4.53 15.11 -11.93
N GLY A 36 -4.20 14.82 -10.67
CA GLY A 36 -4.38 13.47 -10.10
C GLY A 36 -5.83 13.00 -10.12
N ARG A 37 -6.79 13.91 -9.89
CA ARG A 37 -8.23 13.58 -9.94
C ARG A 37 -8.69 13.25 -11.36
N VAL A 38 -8.20 14.00 -12.36
CA VAL A 38 -8.49 13.74 -13.77
C VAL A 38 -7.93 12.39 -14.21
N LEU A 39 -6.66 12.12 -13.89
CA LEU A 39 -6.02 10.83 -14.22
C LEU A 39 -6.74 9.65 -13.54
N MET A 40 -7.13 9.78 -12.27
CA MET A 40 -7.89 8.77 -11.56
C MET A 40 -9.28 8.54 -12.17
N TRP A 41 -9.96 9.61 -12.59
CA TRP A 41 -11.27 9.52 -13.26
C TRP A 41 -11.21 8.66 -14.54
N TYR A 42 -10.15 8.81 -15.33
CA TYR A 42 -9.97 8.03 -16.56
C TYR A 42 -9.37 6.63 -16.33
N ALA A 43 -8.53 6.47 -15.33
CA ALA A 43 -7.76 5.23 -15.13
C ALA A 43 -8.48 4.23 -14.21
N VAL A 44 -9.25 4.69 -13.23
CA VAL A 44 -9.86 3.83 -12.20
C VAL A 44 -11.36 3.70 -12.47
N PRO A 45 -11.93 2.48 -12.57
CA PRO A 45 -13.38 2.29 -12.75
C PRO A 45 -14.18 2.98 -11.65
N GLU A 46 -15.34 3.59 -11.96
CA GLU A 46 -16.18 4.37 -11.03
C GLU A 46 -16.42 3.68 -9.67
N GLY A 47 -16.65 2.36 -9.66
CA GLY A 47 -16.84 1.57 -8.42
C GLY A 47 -15.57 1.38 -7.56
N LYS A 48 -14.41 1.84 -8.01
CA LYS A 48 -13.13 1.81 -7.29
C LYS A 48 -12.58 3.21 -6.98
N GLN A 49 -13.33 4.27 -7.32
CA GLN A 49 -12.85 5.66 -7.29
C GLN A 49 -12.90 6.33 -5.92
N THR A 50 -13.57 5.78 -4.89
CA THR A 50 -13.73 6.49 -3.61
C THR A 50 -13.60 5.61 -2.38
N GLY A 51 -13.03 6.19 -1.32
CA GLY A 51 -12.94 5.58 0.00
C GLY A 51 -11.65 4.81 0.26
N ARG A 52 -11.75 3.84 1.16
CA ARG A 52 -10.66 2.94 1.54
C ARG A 52 -10.61 1.77 0.57
N GLN A 53 -9.42 1.32 0.18
CA GLN A 53 -9.26 0.08 -0.60
C GLN A 53 -9.96 -1.11 0.08
N ASP A 54 -10.39 -2.13 -0.66
CA ASP A 54 -10.97 -3.35 -0.07
C ASP A 54 -10.00 -4.07 0.89
N TYR A 55 -10.36 -5.24 1.42
CA TYR A 55 -9.50 -6.05 2.30
C TYR A 55 -9.36 -5.53 3.74
N LEU A 56 -10.51 -5.25 4.37
CA LEU A 56 -10.58 -5.05 5.81
C LEU A 56 -10.07 -6.30 6.54
N LEU A 57 -9.06 -6.13 7.39
CA LEU A 57 -8.59 -7.19 8.28
C LEU A 57 -9.29 -7.10 9.64
N GLY A 58 -9.51 -5.88 10.11
CA GLY A 58 -10.07 -5.59 11.42
C GLY A 58 -9.66 -4.21 11.93
N THR A 59 -9.69 -4.05 13.25
CA THR A 59 -9.31 -2.82 13.94
C THR A 59 -8.16 -3.06 14.90
N LEU A 60 -7.30 -2.05 15.08
CA LEU A 60 -6.24 -2.08 16.07
C LEU A 60 -6.83 -2.37 17.45
N HIS A 61 -6.25 -3.35 18.14
CA HIS A 61 -6.69 -3.74 19.47
C HIS A 61 -6.54 -2.56 20.44
N PRO A 62 -7.56 -2.24 21.27
CA PRO A 62 -7.60 -1.01 22.06
C PRO A 62 -6.51 -0.94 23.15
N ALA A 63 -5.93 -2.08 23.53
CA ALA A 63 -4.80 -2.13 24.47
C ALA A 63 -3.46 -1.71 23.84
N HIS A 64 -3.39 -1.54 22.51
CA HIS A 64 -2.16 -1.21 21.80
C HIS A 64 -2.23 0.19 21.22
N SER A 65 -1.13 0.95 21.35
CA SER A 65 -1.02 2.24 20.70
C SER A 65 -0.69 2.06 19.21
N MET A 66 -1.15 3.03 18.40
CA MET A 66 -0.81 3.09 16.97
C MET A 66 0.70 3.09 16.75
N ARG A 67 1.44 3.81 17.60
CA ARG A 67 2.90 3.91 17.53
C ARG A 67 3.58 2.57 17.74
N ASP A 68 3.13 1.79 18.73
CA ASP A 68 3.71 0.48 19.04
C ASP A 68 3.41 -0.51 17.92
N PHE A 69 2.20 -0.45 17.36
CA PHE A 69 1.82 -1.27 16.21
C PHE A 69 2.66 -0.98 14.97
N ILE A 70 2.88 0.30 14.64
CA ILE A 70 3.78 0.68 13.54
C ILE A 70 5.20 0.20 13.81
N SER A 71 5.69 0.36 15.05
CA SER A 71 7.03 -0.07 15.45
C SER A 71 7.19 -1.59 15.32
N PHE A 72 6.16 -2.35 15.69
CA PHE A 72 6.08 -3.79 15.47
C PHE A 72 6.17 -4.13 13.98
N LEU A 73 5.36 -3.51 13.12
CA LEU A 73 5.37 -3.76 11.68
C LEU A 73 6.73 -3.43 11.06
N VAL A 74 7.36 -2.33 11.48
CA VAL A 74 8.73 -2.00 11.06
C VAL A 74 9.72 -3.08 11.48
N GLY A 75 9.60 -3.59 12.72
CA GLY A 75 10.38 -4.75 13.19
C GLY A 75 10.16 -6.03 12.36
N GLN A 76 9.00 -6.18 11.73
CA GLN A 76 8.68 -7.28 10.81
C GLN A 76 9.17 -7.04 9.36
N GLY A 77 9.92 -5.96 9.13
CA GLY A 77 10.50 -5.60 7.83
C GLY A 77 9.58 -4.78 6.92
N PHE A 78 8.48 -4.23 7.45
CA PHE A 78 7.67 -3.28 6.71
C PHE A 78 8.30 -1.89 6.73
N ALA A 79 8.11 -1.13 5.65
CA ALA A 79 8.60 0.24 5.51
C ALA A 79 7.62 1.09 4.71
N ASN A 80 7.76 2.42 4.81
CA ASN A 80 6.88 3.37 4.13
C ASN A 80 6.77 3.08 2.63
N HIS A 81 5.53 3.08 2.13
CA HIS A 81 5.23 2.89 0.72
C HIS A 81 5.05 4.25 0.02
N PHE A 82 6.17 4.85 -0.41
CA PHE A 82 6.16 6.22 -0.97
C PHE A 82 5.37 6.37 -2.27
N VAL A 83 5.26 5.31 -3.09
CA VAL A 83 4.63 5.34 -4.43
C VAL A 83 3.13 5.04 -4.37
N ALA A 84 2.55 4.93 -3.17
CA ALA A 84 1.12 4.69 -3.00
C ALA A 84 0.29 5.98 -3.11
N TRP A 85 -0.91 5.84 -3.68
CA TRP A 85 -1.98 6.82 -3.48
C TRP A 85 -2.41 6.84 -2.02
N LYS A 86 -2.69 8.02 -1.48
CA LYS A 86 -3.15 8.18 -0.09
C LYS A 86 -4.66 8.10 -0.03
N ASP A 87 -5.18 7.15 0.74
CA ASP A 87 -6.61 7.02 0.98
C ASP A 87 -7.09 8.08 2.00
N THR A 88 -8.39 8.38 1.99
CA THR A 88 -8.99 9.28 2.98
C THR A 88 -8.80 8.71 4.39
N ASP A 89 -8.37 9.57 5.33
CA ASP A 89 -8.05 9.24 6.72
C ASP A 89 -6.93 8.21 6.93
N GLU A 90 -6.18 7.87 5.88
CA GLU A 90 -4.97 7.07 6.02
C GLU A 90 -3.92 7.82 6.83
N LEU A 91 -3.44 7.17 7.89
CA LEU A 91 -2.32 7.63 8.68
C LEU A 91 -1.00 7.04 8.18
N VAL A 92 -1.01 5.74 7.85
CA VAL A 92 0.20 5.02 7.48
C VAL A 92 -0.09 4.03 6.35
N SER A 93 0.79 4.02 5.35
CA SER A 93 0.86 3.02 4.30
C SER A 93 2.25 2.37 4.32
N LEU A 94 2.28 1.11 4.73
CA LEU A 94 3.49 0.32 4.87
C LEU A 94 3.50 -0.84 3.88
N ARG A 95 4.68 -1.16 3.35
CA ARG A 95 4.89 -2.33 2.50
C ARG A 95 6.04 -3.20 2.96
N ARG A 96 5.95 -4.49 2.68
CA ARG A 96 7.07 -5.44 2.73
C ARG A 96 7.19 -6.11 1.37
N VAL A 97 8.32 -5.86 0.71
CA VAL A 97 8.59 -6.34 -0.66
C VAL A 97 9.09 -7.78 -0.60
N VAL A 98 8.43 -8.70 -1.31
CA VAL A 98 8.84 -10.12 -1.40
C VAL A 98 9.89 -10.29 -2.48
N ASP A 99 9.61 -9.73 -3.65
CA ASP A 99 10.50 -9.71 -4.82
C ASP A 99 10.25 -8.40 -5.59
N PHE A 100 10.89 -8.20 -6.74
CA PHE A 100 10.65 -6.97 -7.52
C PHE A 100 9.19 -6.80 -7.97
N ARG A 101 8.43 -7.89 -8.05
CA ARG A 101 7.08 -7.96 -8.61
C ARG A 101 5.98 -7.89 -7.58
N HIS A 102 6.19 -8.39 -6.36
CA HIS A 102 5.15 -8.52 -5.35
C HIS A 102 5.50 -7.92 -4.00
N GLN A 103 4.47 -7.48 -3.30
CA GLN A 103 4.58 -6.93 -1.95
C GLN A 103 3.34 -7.25 -1.11
N TYR A 104 3.55 -7.32 0.21
CA TYR A 104 2.48 -7.16 1.18
C TYR A 104 2.31 -5.68 1.48
N HIS A 105 1.07 -5.21 1.55
CA HIS A 105 0.73 -3.83 1.83
C HIS A 105 -0.24 -3.78 3.01
N ILE A 106 0.06 -2.92 3.97
CA ILE A 106 -0.77 -2.64 5.14
C ILE A 106 -1.08 -1.14 5.16
N ARG A 107 -2.36 -0.81 5.28
CA ARG A 107 -2.84 0.56 5.52
C ARG A 107 -3.49 0.63 6.88
N VAL A 108 -3.21 1.71 7.59
CA VAL A 108 -3.79 1.98 8.91
C VAL A 108 -4.43 3.36 8.91
N PHE A 109 -5.68 3.42 9.39
CA PHE A 109 -6.55 4.59 9.33
C PHE A 109 -6.71 5.26 10.69
N ARG A 110 -7.21 6.50 10.68
CA ARG A 110 -7.38 7.33 11.88
C ARG A 110 -8.29 6.71 12.94
N ASP A 111 -9.27 5.95 12.54
CA ASP A 111 -10.21 5.22 13.42
C ASP A 111 -9.66 3.87 13.91
N GLY A 112 -8.40 3.56 13.60
CA GLY A 112 -7.76 2.30 13.98
C GLY A 112 -8.06 1.15 13.02
N GLU A 113 -8.79 1.39 11.92
CA GLU A 113 -9.02 0.36 10.91
C GLU A 113 -7.69 -0.08 10.26
N VAL A 114 -7.54 -1.37 10.06
CA VAL A 114 -6.37 -1.99 9.42
C VAL A 114 -6.83 -2.75 8.19
N ARG A 115 -6.29 -2.37 7.03
CA ARG A 115 -6.53 -3.05 5.75
C ARG A 115 -5.24 -3.63 5.21
N CYS A 116 -5.35 -4.81 4.63
CA CYS A 116 -4.17 -5.57 4.22
C CYS A 116 -4.42 -6.35 2.95
N HIS A 117 -3.48 -6.28 2.02
CA HIS A 117 -3.53 -7.05 0.79
C HIS A 117 -2.14 -7.34 0.25
N PHE A 118 -2.08 -8.37 -0.58
CA PHE A 118 -0.92 -8.73 -1.37
C PHE A 118 -1.16 -8.30 -2.81
N GLU A 119 -0.16 -7.68 -3.44
CA GLU A 119 -0.34 -7.03 -4.74
C GLU A 119 0.96 -7.03 -5.55
N TYR A 120 0.82 -6.70 -6.84
CA TYR A 120 1.97 -6.28 -7.63
C TYR A 120 2.56 -4.99 -7.06
N THR A 121 3.88 -4.90 -7.05
CA THR A 121 4.57 -3.64 -6.80
C THR A 121 4.22 -2.61 -7.88
N PRO A 122 4.10 -1.32 -7.54
CA PRO A 122 3.95 -0.28 -8.55
C PRO A 122 5.16 -0.24 -9.48
N GLU A 123 6.33 -0.69 -9.01
CA GLU A 123 7.56 -0.67 -9.79
C GLU A 123 7.56 -1.68 -10.96
N TYR A 124 6.94 -2.83 -10.78
CA TYR A 124 6.83 -3.85 -11.80
C TYR A 124 5.69 -3.58 -12.79
N ARG A 125 4.50 -3.21 -12.28
CA ARG A 125 3.27 -2.98 -13.07
C ARG A 125 2.45 -1.79 -12.53
N PRO A 126 2.86 -0.54 -12.82
CA PRO A 126 2.24 0.66 -12.24
C PRO A 126 0.76 0.82 -12.60
N VAL A 127 0.38 0.56 -13.85
CA VAL A 127 -1.03 0.66 -14.29
C VAL A 127 -1.90 -0.39 -13.59
N ARG A 128 -1.45 -1.65 -13.53
CA ARG A 128 -2.22 -2.71 -12.86
C ARG A 128 -2.34 -2.49 -11.35
N HIS A 129 -1.27 -1.98 -10.74
CA HIS A 129 -1.28 -1.56 -9.36
C HIS A 129 -2.33 -0.45 -9.12
N LEU A 130 -2.34 0.58 -9.97
CA LEU A 130 -3.31 1.69 -9.90
C LEU A 130 -4.76 1.22 -10.01
N VAL A 131 -5.06 0.31 -10.95
CA VAL A 131 -6.42 -0.22 -11.17
C VAL A 131 -6.79 -1.41 -10.27
N ARG A 132 -5.93 -1.73 -9.30
CA ARG A 132 -6.11 -2.79 -8.31
C ARG A 132 -6.29 -4.18 -8.95
N VAL A 133 -5.52 -4.50 -9.98
CA VAL A 133 -5.53 -5.82 -10.64
C VAL A 133 -4.49 -6.73 -10.01
N GLY A 134 -4.91 -7.93 -9.60
CA GLY A 134 -4.04 -8.92 -8.96
C GLY A 134 -3.82 -8.65 -7.48
N PHE A 135 -4.80 -8.03 -6.81
CA PHE A 135 -4.80 -7.88 -5.36
C PHE A 135 -5.42 -9.12 -4.74
N GLU A 136 -4.81 -9.60 -3.66
CA GLU A 136 -5.24 -10.79 -2.92
C GLU A 136 -5.36 -10.43 -1.43
N ALA A 137 -6.41 -10.90 -0.76
CA ALA A 137 -6.61 -10.61 0.65
C ALA A 137 -5.49 -11.20 1.53
N ARG A 138 -5.10 -12.45 1.27
CA ARG A 138 -4.18 -13.26 2.09
C ARG A 138 -4.44 -13.14 3.61
N ALA A 139 -5.71 -13.00 3.99
CA ALA A 139 -6.13 -12.73 5.37
C ALA A 139 -5.54 -13.72 6.40
N PRO A 140 -5.41 -15.04 6.15
CA PRO A 140 -4.79 -15.95 7.10
C PRO A 140 -3.34 -15.59 7.45
N GLU A 141 -2.55 -15.14 6.47
CA GLU A 141 -1.15 -14.74 6.68
C GLU A 141 -1.07 -13.46 7.53
N PHE A 142 -1.92 -12.47 7.22
CA PHE A 142 -1.98 -11.23 7.98
C PHE A 142 -2.52 -11.43 9.41
N ARG A 143 -3.55 -12.28 9.58
CA ARG A 143 -4.08 -12.64 10.91
C ARG A 143 -3.04 -13.38 11.74
N THR A 144 -2.21 -14.22 11.12
CA THR A 144 -1.09 -14.88 11.81
C THR A 144 -0.03 -13.86 12.23
N LEU A 145 0.35 -12.95 11.32
CA LEU A 145 1.33 -11.89 11.60
C LEU A 145 0.88 -10.95 12.72
N MET A 146 -0.40 -10.58 12.75
CA MET A 146 -0.93 -9.51 13.61
C MET A 146 -1.93 -9.99 14.65
N ARG A 147 -1.86 -11.27 15.03
CA ARG A 147 -2.85 -11.96 15.88
C ARG A 147 -3.21 -11.20 17.15
N ASP A 148 -2.21 -10.68 17.85
CA ASP A 148 -2.39 -9.98 19.13
C ASP A 148 -2.61 -8.46 18.95
N TRP A 149 -2.41 -7.96 17.72
CA TRP A 149 -2.45 -6.54 17.42
C TRP A 149 -3.78 -6.08 16.84
N VAL A 150 -4.50 -6.95 16.12
CA VAL A 150 -5.70 -6.57 15.37
C VAL A 150 -6.86 -7.45 15.83
N VAL A 151 -7.95 -6.82 16.27
CA VAL A 151 -9.24 -7.47 16.47
C VAL A 151 -9.85 -7.71 15.09
N PRO A 152 -10.04 -8.97 14.66
CA PRO A 152 -10.56 -9.26 13.32
C PRO A 152 -11.95 -8.65 13.13
N SER A 153 -12.22 -8.11 11.95
CA SER A 153 -13.59 -7.79 11.58
C SER A 153 -14.40 -9.09 11.53
N THR A 154 -15.57 -9.11 12.15
CA THR A 154 -16.57 -10.14 11.87
C THR A 154 -17.08 -9.93 10.46
N ASP A 155 -16.83 -10.91 9.60
CA ASP A 155 -17.43 -10.98 8.26
C ASP A 155 -18.95 -11.14 8.34
#